data_AF-A0A2J6W4V8-F1
#
_entry.id   AF-A0A2J6W4V8-F1
#
_cell.length_a   1.000
_cell.length_b   1.000
_cell.length_c   1.000
_cell.angle_alpha   90.00
_cell.angle_beta   90.00
_cell.angle_gamma   90.00
#
_symmetry.space_group_name_H-M   'P 1'
#
loop_
_entity.id
_entity.type
_entity.pdbx_description
1 polymer ?
#
loop_
_entity_poly.entity_id
_entity_poly.type
_entity_poly.pdbx_seq_one_letter_code
_entity_poly.pdbx_strand_id
1 'polypeptide(L)' 'MKAKIIQKGRLAYITTENGQKAVIPWDNLCNIIKRFGLVPILENDVKLDCPKLDINEFNNENEVDYDLESEESEEES' A
#
# COMPACT_ATOMS: atom_id res chain seq x y z
N MET A 1 8.27 1.04 5.84
CA MET A 1 7.74 1.87 4.75
C MET A 1 6.38 1.34 4.35
N LYS A 2 5.32 2.14 4.48
CA LYS A 2 3.94 1.78 4.11
C LYS A 2 3.76 1.76 2.59
N ALA A 3 3.03 0.77 2.11
CA ALA A 3 2.70 0.64 0.70
C ALA A 3 1.25 0.21 0.51
N LYS A 4 0.47 1.02 -0.19
CA LYS A 4 -0.88 0.68 -0.65
C LYS A 4 -0.76 -0.33 -1.79
N ILE A 5 -1.50 -1.43 -1.70
CA ILE A 5 -1.46 -2.53 -2.65
C ILE A 5 -2.87 -2.83 -3.13
N ILE A 6 -3.05 -2.83 -4.44
CA ILE A 6 -4.31 -3.14 -5.11
C ILE A 6 -4.10 -4.35 -6.01
N GLN A 7 -4.92 -5.39 -5.86
CA GLN A 7 -4.93 -6.52 -6.77
C GLN A 7 -5.83 -6.23 -7.99
N LYS A 8 -5.29 -6.41 -9.19
CA LYS A 8 -6.10 -6.48 -10.42
C LYS A 8 -5.71 -7.72 -11.21
N GLY A 9 -6.56 -8.74 -11.14
CA GLY A 9 -6.27 -10.05 -11.73
C GLY A 9 -5.03 -10.68 -11.10
N ARG A 10 -4.01 -10.96 -11.92
CA ARG A 10 -2.73 -11.56 -11.49
C ARG A 10 -1.63 -10.54 -11.17
N LEU A 11 -1.97 -9.25 -11.16
CA LEU A 11 -1.01 -8.18 -10.92
C LEU A 11 -1.31 -7.47 -9.59
N ALA A 12 -0.23 -7.10 -8.90
CA ALA A 12 -0.24 -6.22 -7.74
C ALA A 12 0.24 -4.83 -8.18
N TYR A 13 -0.57 -3.82 -7.88
CA TYR A 13 -0.22 -2.42 -8.04
C TYR A 13 0.19 -1.88 -6.68
N ILE A 14 1.42 -1.40 -6.56
CA ILE A 14 2.01 -0.95 -5.30
C ILE A 14 2.23 0.55 -5.40
N THR A 15 1.76 1.29 -4.39
CA THR A 15 2.04 2.71 -4.21
C THR A 15 2.63 2.93 -2.82
N THR A 16 3.90 3.31 -2.75
CA THR A 16 4.55 3.61 -1.46
C THR A 16 4.09 4.97 -0.92
N GLU A 17 4.28 5.20 0.38
CA GLU A 17 4.06 6.51 1.01
C GLU A 17 4.83 7.66 0.34
N ASN A 18 5.98 7.37 -0.28
CA ASN A 18 6.79 8.36 -1.01
C ASN A 18 6.31 8.62 -2.45
N GLY A 19 5.12 8.13 -2.84
CA GLY A 19 4.56 8.29 -4.18
C GLY A 19 5.16 7.39 -5.27
N GLN A 20 6.14 6.53 -4.94
CA GLN A 20 6.69 5.56 -5.90
C GLN A 20 5.63 4.52 -6.26
N LYS A 21 5.53 4.21 -7.55
CA LYS A 21 4.56 3.25 -8.10
C LYS A 21 5.28 2.08 -8.76
N ALA A 22 4.80 0.87 -8.50
CA ALA A 22 5.32 -0.35 -9.13
C ALA A 22 4.18 -1.30 -9.48
N VAL A 23 4.39 -2.11 -10.52
CA VAL A 23 3.46 -3.18 -10.91
C VAL A 23 4.25 -4.47 -11.02
N ILE A 24 3.79 -5.49 -10.31
CA ILE A 24 4.45 -6.80 -10.25
C ILE A 24 3.41 -7.93 -10.32
N PRO A 25 3.81 -9.17 -10.59
CA PRO A 25 2.94 -10.33 -10.40
C PRO A 25 2.51 -10.47 -8.94
N TRP A 26 1.24 -10.80 -8.71
CA TRP A 26 0.68 -11.02 -7.36
C TRP A 26 1.44 -12.12 -6.61
N ASP A 27 1.80 -13.21 -7.31
CA ASP A 27 2.57 -14.32 -6.75
C ASP A 27 3.96 -13.89 -6.22
N ASN A 28 4.52 -12.79 -6.75
CA ASN A 28 5.83 -12.27 -6.35
C ASN A 28 5.74 -11.24 -5.21
N LEU A 29 4.53 -10.82 -4.83
CA LEU A 29 4.32 -9.73 -3.89
C LEU A 29 4.94 -10.00 -2.51
N CYS A 30 4.77 -11.21 -1.97
CA CYS A 30 5.37 -11.59 -0.69
C CYS A 30 6.89 -11.43 -0.69
N ASN A 31 7.55 -11.78 -1.79
CA ASN A 31 9.00 -11.66 -1.92
C ASN A 31 9.43 -10.18 -1.94
N ILE A 32 8.69 -9.33 -2.64
CA ILE A 32 8.94 -7.89 -2.70
C ILE A 32 8.73 -7.25 -1.33
N ILE A 33 7.61 -7.54 -0.66
CA ILE A 33 7.32 -7.01 0.68
C ILE A 33 8.46 -7.37 1.64
N LYS A 34 8.89 -8.64 1.65
CA LYS A 34 9.97 -9.11 2.50
C LYS A 34 11.32 -8.46 2.16
N ARG A 35 11.67 -8.38 0.88
CA ARG A 35 12.96 -7.86 0.41
C ARG A 35 13.13 -6.39 0.73
N PHE A 36 12.05 -5.62 0.65
CA PHE A 36 12.08 -4.18 0.85
C PHE A 36 11.55 -3.73 2.23
N GLY A 37 11.15 -4.67 3.09
CA GLY A 37 10.58 -4.35 4.40
C GLY A 37 9.34 -3.47 4.30
N LEU A 38 8.48 -3.73 3.31
CA LEU A 38 7.26 -2.97 3.11
C LEU A 38 6.22 -3.38 4.15
N VAL A 39 5.41 -2.41 4.55
CA VAL A 39 4.22 -2.58 5.37
C VAL A 39 3.02 -2.55 4.41
N PRO A 40 2.48 -3.71 4.03
CA PRO A 40 1.42 -3.79 3.02
C PRO A 40 0.09 -3.30 3.59
N ILE A 41 -0.57 -2.39 2.88
CA ILE A 41 -1.96 -1.97 3.13
C ILE A 41 -2.77 -2.46 1.94
N LEU A 42 -3.56 -3.51 2.15
CA LEU A 42 -4.35 -4.15 1.10
C LEU A 42 -5.70 -3.44 0.96
N GLU A 43 -6.05 -3.00 -0.24
CA GLU A 43 -7.39 -2.52 -0.53
C GLU A 43 -8.25 -3.63 -1.16
N ASN A 44 -9.56 -3.61 -0.89
CA ASN A 44 -10.60 -4.52 -1.42
C ASN A 44 -10.70 -5.91 -0.78
N ASP A 45 -10.56 -6.04 0.54
CA ASP A 45 -10.78 -7.30 1.29
C ASP A 45 -9.90 -8.49 0.82
N VAL A 46 -8.82 -8.19 0.12
CA VAL A 46 -7.93 -9.21 -0.44
C VAL A 46 -7.10 -9.83 0.69
N LYS A 47 -7.10 -11.16 0.77
CA LYS A 47 -6.20 -11.90 1.65
C LYS A 47 -4.90 -12.19 0.93
N LEU A 48 -3.81 -11.63 1.44
CA LEU A 48 -2.47 -11.95 0.99
C LEU A 48 -1.95 -13.15 1.78
N ASP A 49 -1.86 -14.32 1.15
CA ASP A 49 -1.30 -15.51 1.80
C ASP A 49 0.22 -15.52 1.63
N CYS A 50 0.92 -14.94 2.61
CA CYS A 50 2.38 -14.98 2.67
C CYS A 50 2.82 -15.91 3.81
N PRO A 51 3.28 -17.14 3.55
CA PRO A 51 3.56 -18.16 4.57
C PRO A 51 4.72 -17.83 5.53
N LYS A 52 5.34 -16.65 5.40
CA LYS A 52 6.48 -16.18 6.21
C LYS A 52 6.43 -14.67 6.48
N LEU A 53 5.25 -14.07 6.42
CA LEU A 53 5.00 -12.68 6.77
C LEU A 53 3.94 -12.72 7.86
N ASP A 54 4.30 -12.33 9.07
CA ASP A 54 3.34 -12.16 10.16
C ASP A 54 2.56 -10.86 9.91
N ILE A 55 1.50 -10.95 9.08
CA ILE A 55 0.67 -9.80 8.69
C ILE A 55 -0.15 -9.28 9.89
N ASN A 56 -0.29 -10.11 10.94
CA ASN A 56 -1.00 -9.76 12.18
C ASN A 56 -0.33 -8.65 13.00
N GLU A 57 0.92 -8.27 12.72
CA GLU A 57 1.54 -7.09 13.35
C GLU A 57 1.17 -5.75 12.69
N PHE A 58 0.57 -5.76 11.49
CA PHE A 58 0.33 -4.54 10.71
C PHE A 58 -1.10 -3.99 10.77
N ASN A 59 -2.05 -4.75 11.32
CA ASN A 59 -3.49 -4.46 11.28
C ASN A 59 -4.05 -3.85 12.57
N ASN A 60 -3.25 -3.16 13.37
CA ASN A 60 -3.82 -2.28 14.39
C ASN A 60 -4.15 -0.91 13.78
N GLU A 61 -5.43 -0.79 13.38
CA GLU A 61 -6.31 0.35 13.62
C GLU A 61 -5.69 1.75 13.43
N ASN A 62 -5.85 2.32 12.23
CA ASN A 62 -5.97 3.77 12.12
C ASN A 62 -6.91 4.08 10.94
N GLU A 63 -8.20 4.19 11.28
CA GLU A 63 -9.19 4.93 10.52
C GLU A 63 -8.62 6.33 10.28
N VAL A 64 -8.27 6.63 9.02
CA VAL A 64 -7.88 8.00 8.62
C VAL A 64 -9.03 8.55 7.79
N ASP A 65 -9.85 9.33 8.47
CA ASP A 65 -10.81 10.28 7.92
C ASP A 65 -10.05 11.21 6.95
N TYR A 66 -10.36 11.10 5.66
CA TYR A 66 -9.84 12.00 4.65
C TYR A 66 -10.71 13.25 4.65
N ASP A 67 -10.41 14.22 5.52
CA ASP A 67 -10.84 15.60 5.32
C ASP A 67 -9.87 16.26 4.32
N LEU A 68 -10.29 16.26 3.06
CA LEU A 68 -9.63 16.93 1.94
C LEU A 68 -10.27 18.30 1.76
N GLU A 69 -9.96 19.26 2.62
CA GLU A 69 -10.06 20.68 2.25
C GLU A 69 -8.72 21.10 1.62
N SER A 70 -8.71 21.12 0.28
CA SER A 70 -7.61 21.63 -0.53
C SER A 70 -7.33 23.10 -0.19
N GLU A 71 -6.23 23.37 0.51
CA GLU A 71 -5.60 24.69 0.52
C GLU A 71 -4.86 24.89 -0.81
N GLU A 72 -5.50 25.58 -1.76
CA GLU A 72 -4.81 26.23 -2.88
C GLU A 72 -4.47 27.67 -2.48
N SER A 73 -3.32 27.84 -1.85
CA SER A 73 -2.53 29.08 -1.81
C SER A 73 -1.48 28.99 -2.92
N GLU A 74 -1.10 29.98 -3.72
CA GLU A 74 -1.27 31.44 -3.83
C GLU A 74 -0.71 31.77 -5.23
N GLU A 75 -1.20 32.79 -5.96
CA GLU A 75 -0.29 33.61 -6.78
C GLU A 75 -0.72 35.08 -6.81
N GLU A 76 0.30 35.88 -6.52
CA GLU A 76 0.45 37.33 -6.38
C GLU A 76 0.43 38.05 -7.74
N SER A 77 -0.32 39.16 -7.87
CA SER A 77 -0.01 40.35 -8.71
C SER A 77 -1.04 41.46 -8.53
#